data_AF-Q9AIK8-F1
#
_entry.id   AF-Q9AIK8-F1
#
_cell.length_a   1.000
_cell.length_b   1.000
_cell.length_c   1.000
_cell.angle_alpha   90.00
_cell.angle_beta   90.00
_cell.angle_gamma   90.00
#
_symmetry.space_group_name_H-M   'P 1'
#
loop_
_entity.id
_entity.type
_entity.pdbx_description
1 polymer ?
#
loop_
_entity_poly.entity_id
_entity_poly.type
_entity_poly.pdbx_seq_one_letter_code
_entity_poly.pdbx_strand_id
1 'polypeptide(L)'
;MSILPVKEQDAADWLALRNLLWLADDHASEIEQYFSGGFEEPAEVLIARDATGAAVGHVELSIRHDLEELQGIKTGYIEGLYVAPSHRSTDLVRRFLRESEKWALEQGCSAFASDRSDRVITHRKFAGSAV
;
A
#
# COMPACT_ATOMS: atom_id res chain seq x y z
N MET A 1 -3.65 -15.48 9.70
CA MET A 1 -3.17 -14.47 8.74
C MET A 1 -4.31 -13.53 8.40
N SER A 2 -4.29 -12.33 8.95
CA SER A 2 -5.22 -11.24 8.67
C SER A 2 -4.52 -10.12 7.89
N ILE A 3 -5.27 -9.36 7.10
CA ILE A 3 -4.84 -8.10 6.48
C ILE A 3 -5.93 -7.10 6.81
N LEU A 4 -5.58 -6.00 7.48
CA LEU A 4 -6.53 -4.99 7.95
C LEU A 4 -5.91 -3.59 7.78
N PRO A 5 -6.74 -2.53 7.66
CA PRO A 5 -6.27 -1.15 7.78
C PRO A 5 -5.54 -0.94 9.10
N VAL A 6 -4.44 -0.18 9.06
CA VAL A 6 -3.70 0.19 10.26
C VAL A 6 -4.55 1.09 11.15
N LYS A 7 -4.35 0.94 12.46
CA LYS A 7 -4.84 1.86 13.49
C LYS A 7 -3.66 2.48 14.21
N GLU A 8 -3.91 3.51 15.01
CA GLU A 8 -2.88 4.21 15.77
C GLU A 8 -2.04 3.25 16.64
N GLN A 9 -2.67 2.22 17.21
CA GLN A 9 -2.00 1.13 17.96
C GLN A 9 -1.01 0.29 17.13
N ASP A 10 -1.10 0.33 15.80
CA ASP A 10 -0.22 -0.38 14.87
C ASP A 10 0.98 0.49 14.42
N ALA A 11 1.06 1.76 14.85
CA ALA A 11 2.09 2.71 14.40
C ALA A 11 3.53 2.18 14.57
N ALA A 12 3.82 1.56 15.71
CA ALA A 12 5.15 1.00 15.98
C ALA A 12 5.49 -0.18 15.06
N ASP A 13 4.49 -1.04 14.77
CA ASP A 13 4.67 -2.19 13.88
C ASP A 13 4.82 -1.75 12.42
N TRP A 14 4.03 -0.76 11.99
CA TRP A 14 4.18 -0.16 10.66
C TRP A 14 5.55 0.51 10.51
N LEU A 15 6.00 1.32 11.48
CA LEU A 15 7.33 1.94 11.46
C LEU A 15 8.44 0.90 11.32
N ALA A 16 8.38 -0.18 12.11
CA ALA A 16 9.37 -1.25 12.04
C ALA A 16 9.42 -1.91 10.65
N LEU A 17 8.27 -2.14 10.02
CA LEU A 17 8.21 -2.72 8.67
C LEU A 17 8.62 -1.71 7.57
N ARG A 18 8.25 -0.44 7.70
CA ARG A 18 8.58 0.65 6.75
C ARG A 18 10.09 0.91 6.70
N ASN A 19 10.75 0.88 7.86
CA ASN A 19 12.21 0.95 7.99
C ASN A 19 12.95 -0.24 7.35
N LEU A 20 12.27 -1.37 7.11
CA LEU A 20 12.85 -2.52 6.40
C LEU A 20 12.68 -2.40 4.88
N LEU A 21 11.83 -1.47 4.41
CA LEU A 21 11.58 -1.20 2.99
C LEU A 21 12.44 -0.03 2.49
N TRP A 22 12.42 1.10 3.18
CA TRP A 22 13.11 2.32 2.81
C TRP A 22 14.07 2.80 3.91
N LEU A 23 15.10 3.54 3.48
CA LEU A 23 16.01 4.25 4.37
C LEU A 23 15.59 5.71 4.42
N ALA A 24 14.98 6.13 5.53
CA ALA A 24 14.70 7.53 5.83
C ALA A 24 14.57 7.73 7.35
N ASP A 25 14.82 8.96 7.80
CA ASP A 25 14.82 9.31 9.23
C ASP A 25 13.47 9.92 9.70
N ASP A 26 12.60 10.29 8.76
CA ASP A 26 11.33 10.99 8.99
C ASP A 26 10.11 10.05 9.14
N HIS A 27 10.26 8.76 8.85
CA HIS A 27 9.15 7.79 8.86
C HIS A 27 8.27 7.85 10.12
N ALA A 28 8.87 8.01 11.30
CA ALA A 28 8.09 8.08 12.55
C ALA A 28 7.18 9.31 12.59
N SER A 29 7.71 10.47 12.17
CA SER A 29 6.95 11.71 12.11
C SER A 29 5.86 11.70 11.02
N GLU A 30 6.12 11.06 9.88
CA GLU A 30 5.13 10.87 8.82
C GLU A 30 3.99 9.95 9.27
N ILE A 31 4.28 8.89 10.02
CA ILE A 31 3.26 8.00 10.58
C ILE A 31 2.39 8.74 11.61
N GLU A 32 2.97 9.58 12.47
CA GLU A 32 2.20 10.44 13.38
C GLU A 32 1.32 11.44 12.60
N GLN A 33 1.84 12.02 11.52
CA GLN A 33 1.08 12.91 10.66
C GLN A 33 -0.06 12.20 9.94
N TYR A 34 0.15 10.97 9.47
CA TYR A 34 -0.89 10.13 8.88
C TYR A 34 -2.07 9.94 9.85
N PHE A 35 -1.81 9.52 11.09
CA PHE A 35 -2.89 9.29 12.07
C PHE A 35 -3.56 10.58 12.56
N SER A 36 -2.87 11.72 12.52
CA SER A 36 -3.45 13.02 12.84
C SER A 36 -4.17 13.70 11.65
N GLY A 37 -4.16 13.07 10.47
CA GLY A 37 -4.75 13.60 9.25
C GLY A 37 -3.95 14.74 8.61
N GLY A 38 -2.69 14.93 9.01
CA GLY A 38 -1.78 15.95 8.49
C GLY A 38 -0.94 15.50 7.30
N PHE A 39 -1.10 14.26 6.83
CA PHE A 39 -0.35 13.68 5.73
C PHE A 39 -1.29 13.24 4.61
N GLU A 40 -1.06 13.71 3.39
CA GLU A 40 -1.94 13.42 2.24
C GLU A 40 -1.73 12.03 1.64
N GLU A 41 -0.49 11.51 1.69
CA GLU A 41 -0.11 10.22 1.14
C GLU A 41 0.83 9.48 2.12
N PRO A 42 0.64 8.19 2.42
CA PRO A 42 -0.37 7.31 1.82
C PRO A 42 -1.80 7.63 2.29
N ALA A 43 -2.76 7.34 1.42
CA ALA A 43 -4.19 7.50 1.69
C ALA A 43 -4.78 6.29 2.46
N GLU A 44 -4.14 5.12 2.37
CA GLU A 44 -4.49 3.91 3.13
C GLU A 44 -3.25 3.06 3.35
N VAL A 45 -3.20 2.38 4.50
CA VAL A 45 -2.12 1.43 4.80
C VAL A 45 -2.72 0.16 5.37
N LEU A 46 -2.44 -0.97 4.73
CA LEU A 46 -2.87 -2.27 5.21
C LEU A 46 -1.69 -3.00 5.86
N ILE A 47 -1.93 -3.60 7.02
CA ILE A 47 -0.94 -4.41 7.75
C ILE A 47 -1.37 -5.87 7.82
N ALA A 48 -0.42 -6.78 7.58
CA ALA A 48 -0.63 -8.21 7.70
C ALA A 48 -0.12 -8.73 9.04
N ARG A 49 -0.95 -9.52 9.74
CA ARG A 49 -0.57 -10.22 10.96
C ARG A 49 -0.68 -11.73 10.81
N ASP A 50 0.35 -12.45 11.28
CA ASP A 50 0.37 -13.91 11.25
C ASP A 50 -0.53 -14.54 12.31
N ALA A 51 -0.48 -15.86 12.50
CA ALA A 51 -1.32 -16.56 13.48
C ALA A 51 -0.94 -16.24 14.94
N THR A 52 0.27 -15.72 15.18
CA THR A 52 0.75 -15.30 16.51
C THR A 52 0.40 -13.84 16.81
N GLY A 53 -0.08 -13.10 15.81
CA GLY A 53 -0.37 -11.67 15.91
C GLY A 53 0.81 -10.78 15.51
N ALA A 54 1.96 -11.35 15.16
CA ALA A 54 3.13 -10.60 14.71
C ALA A 54 2.85 -9.92 13.36
N ALA A 55 3.27 -8.66 13.22
CA ALA A 55 3.20 -7.94 11.96
C ALA A 55 4.28 -8.45 11.00
N VAL A 56 3.86 -8.88 9.80
CA VAL A 56 4.74 -9.59 8.85
C VAL A 56 4.78 -8.95 7.45
N GLY A 57 4.06 -7.86 7.26
CA GLY A 57 4.08 -7.09 6.02
C GLY A 57 3.13 -5.91 6.08
N HIS A 58 3.33 -4.96 5.17
CA HIS A 58 2.44 -3.84 4.96
C HIS A 58 2.37 -3.49 3.46
N VAL A 59 1.33 -2.75 3.08
CA VAL A 59 1.24 -2.05 1.80
C VAL A 59 0.71 -0.64 2.02
N GLU A 60 1.38 0.35 1.43
CA GLU A 60 1.02 1.77 1.43
C GLU A 60 0.36 2.11 0.09
N LEU A 61 -0.82 2.73 0.14
CA LEU A 61 -1.67 2.99 -1.00
C LEU A 61 -2.03 4.47 -1.12
N SER A 62 -1.99 5.00 -2.34
CA SER A 62 -2.32 6.39 -2.66
C SER A 62 -3.28 6.49 -3.84
N ILE A 63 -3.79 7.70 -4.09
CA ILE A 63 -4.66 8.03 -5.23
C ILE A 63 -3.94 9.02 -6.14
N ARG A 64 -3.56 8.57 -7.33
CA ARG A 64 -2.75 9.34 -8.28
C ARG A 64 -3.59 9.82 -9.47
N HIS A 65 -3.26 11.01 -9.95
CA HIS A 65 -3.83 11.64 -11.16
C HIS A 65 -2.74 12.17 -12.12
N ASP A 66 -1.48 12.04 -11.71
CA ASP A 66 -0.28 12.66 -12.26
C ASP A 66 0.61 11.65 -13.03
N LEU A 67 0.15 10.41 -13.21
CA LEU A 67 0.87 9.39 -13.97
C LEU A 67 0.81 9.70 -15.47
N GLU A 68 1.97 9.80 -16.13
CA GLU A 68 2.07 10.17 -17.55
C GLU A 68 1.33 9.19 -18.47
N GLU A 69 1.41 7.89 -18.19
CA GLU A 69 0.75 6.86 -18.98
C GLU A 69 -0.77 6.75 -18.70
N LEU A 70 -1.26 7.44 -17.67
CA LEU A 70 -2.66 7.38 -17.20
C LEU A 70 -3.22 8.79 -16.93
N GLN A 71 -2.82 9.78 -17.73
CA GLN A 71 -3.25 11.17 -17.56
C GLN A 71 -4.78 11.31 -17.53
N GLY A 72 -5.28 12.01 -16.51
CA GLY A 72 -6.71 12.21 -16.31
C GLY A 72 -7.48 11.00 -15.78
N ILE A 73 -6.78 9.89 -15.47
CA ILE A 73 -7.37 8.68 -14.89
C ILE A 73 -7.07 8.64 -13.40
N LYS A 74 -8.13 8.65 -12.57
CA LYS A 74 -8.02 8.39 -11.14
C LYS A 74 -7.50 6.98 -10.91
N THR A 75 -6.29 6.88 -10.38
CA THR A 75 -5.54 5.63 -10.29
C THR A 75 -5.24 5.29 -8.84
N GLY A 76 -5.63 4.09 -8.40
CA GLY A 76 -5.13 3.55 -7.13
C GLY A 76 -3.67 3.13 -7.32
N TYR A 77 -2.82 3.42 -6.36
CA TYR A 77 -1.38 3.27 -6.52
C TYR A 77 -0.76 2.58 -5.32
N ILE A 78 0.15 1.64 -5.56
CA ILE A 78 1.01 1.06 -4.51
C ILE A 78 2.30 1.87 -4.45
N GLU A 79 2.47 2.62 -3.36
CA GLU A 79 3.71 3.36 -3.06
C GLU A 79 4.78 2.41 -2.54
N GLY A 80 4.39 1.53 -1.61
CA GLY A 80 5.31 0.56 -0.99
C GLY A 80 4.62 -0.73 -0.62
N LEU A 81 5.29 -1.85 -0.82
CA LEU A 81 4.83 -3.16 -0.36
C LEU A 81 6.01 -3.94 0.22
N TYR A 82 5.92 -4.25 1.51
CA TYR A 82 6.90 -5.06 2.20
C TYR A 82 6.30 -6.35 2.75
N VAL A 83 7.03 -7.46 2.58
CA VAL A 83 6.75 -8.74 3.24
C VAL A 83 8.04 -9.28 3.87
N ALA A 84 7.92 -9.66 5.14
CA ALA A 84 9.01 -10.26 5.91
C ALA A 84 9.57 -11.50 5.19
N PRO A 85 10.90 -11.72 5.17
CA PRO A 85 11.51 -12.82 4.41
C PRO A 85 10.92 -14.20 4.70
N SER A 86 10.57 -14.49 5.96
CA SER A 86 9.96 -15.75 6.40
C SER A 86 8.55 -16.00 5.83
N HIS A 87 7.91 -14.96 5.30
CA HIS A 87 6.57 -14.99 4.73
C HIS A 87 6.56 -14.74 3.22
N ARG A 88 7.74 -14.64 2.59
CA ARG A 88 7.87 -14.57 1.12
C ARG A 88 7.59 -15.94 0.49
N SER A 89 7.30 -15.93 -0.81
CA SER A 89 6.89 -17.13 -1.57
C SER A 89 5.62 -17.82 -1.03
N THR A 90 4.85 -17.12 -0.21
CA THR A 90 3.50 -17.49 0.20
C THR A 90 2.47 -16.76 -0.68
N ASP A 91 1.18 -16.92 -0.37
CA ASP A 91 0.10 -16.17 -1.01
C ASP A 91 -0.04 -14.72 -0.50
N LEU A 92 0.76 -14.30 0.50
CA LEU A 92 0.58 -13.02 1.19
C LEU A 92 0.65 -11.80 0.25
N VAL A 93 1.61 -11.77 -0.67
CA VAL A 93 1.69 -10.68 -1.68
C VAL A 93 0.43 -10.65 -2.55
N ARG A 94 -0.07 -11.83 -2.98
CA ARG A 94 -1.29 -11.90 -3.80
C ARG A 94 -2.51 -11.42 -3.02
N ARG A 95 -2.55 -11.67 -1.71
CA ARG A 95 -3.62 -11.18 -0.84
C ARG A 95 -3.55 -9.68 -0.65
N PHE A 96 -2.35 -9.10 -0.44
CA PHE A 96 -2.18 -7.65 -0.43
C PHE A 96 -2.70 -7.02 -1.71
N LEU A 97 -2.25 -7.51 -2.87
CA LEU A 97 -2.70 -6.98 -4.18
C LEU A 97 -4.23 -7.00 -4.32
N ARG A 98 -4.91 -8.07 -3.87
CA ARG A 98 -6.38 -8.15 -3.91
C ARG A 98 -7.06 -7.13 -3.01
N GLU A 99 -6.58 -6.96 -1.78
CA GLU A 99 -7.15 -5.96 -0.87
C GLU A 99 -6.87 -4.54 -1.36
N SER A 100 -5.69 -4.29 -1.94
CA SER A 100 -5.35 -3.00 -2.56
C SER A 100 -6.21 -2.70 -3.80
N GLU A 101 -6.44 -3.68 -4.66
CA GLU A 101 -7.35 -3.55 -5.81
C GLU A 101 -8.78 -3.25 -5.35
N LYS A 102 -9.26 -3.97 -4.33
CA LYS A 102 -10.59 -3.74 -3.75
C LYS A 102 -10.70 -2.32 -3.18
N TRP A 103 -9.72 -1.88 -2.41
CA TRP A 103 -9.67 -0.52 -1.90
C TRP A 103 -9.70 0.51 -3.04
N ALA A 104 -8.89 0.33 -4.09
CA ALA A 104 -8.87 1.25 -5.23
C ALA A 104 -10.23 1.35 -5.93
N LEU A 105 -10.95 0.22 -6.07
CA LEU A 105 -12.32 0.21 -6.59
C LEU A 105 -13.30 0.97 -5.68
N GLU A 106 -13.19 0.80 -4.37
CA GLU A 106 -14.01 1.52 -3.38
C GLU A 106 -13.75 3.04 -3.42
N GLN A 107 -12.53 3.46 -3.76
CA GLN A 107 -12.17 4.86 -4.02
C GLN A 107 -12.64 5.37 -5.41
N GLY A 108 -13.28 4.52 -6.22
CA GLY A 108 -13.75 4.87 -7.56
C GLY A 108 -12.63 5.03 -8.59
N CYS A 109 -11.48 4.37 -8.39
CA CYS A 109 -10.39 4.38 -9.35
C CYS A 109 -10.78 3.60 -10.61
N SER A 110 -10.28 4.05 -11.76
CA SER A 110 -10.45 3.34 -13.05
C SER A 110 -9.18 2.63 -13.51
N ALA A 111 -8.08 2.84 -12.80
CA ALA A 111 -6.83 2.11 -12.99
C ALA A 111 -6.21 1.75 -11.64
N PHE A 112 -5.32 0.77 -11.67
CA PHE A 112 -4.50 0.39 -10.54
C PHE A 112 -3.06 0.18 -11.02
N ALA A 113 -2.09 0.79 -10.33
CA ALA A 113 -0.71 0.81 -10.77
C ALA A 113 0.28 0.82 -9.59
N SER A 114 1.55 0.70 -9.94
CA SER A 114 2.73 0.90 -9.09
C SER A 114 3.90 1.21 -10.03
N ASP A 115 5.08 1.52 -9.52
CA ASP A 115 6.28 1.67 -10.31
C ASP A 115 7.39 0.73 -9.86
N ARG A 116 8.39 0.63 -10.74
CA ARG A 116 9.69 0.07 -10.38
C ARG A 116 10.75 0.81 -11.17
N SER A 117 11.62 1.51 -10.45
CA SER A 117 12.68 2.33 -11.03
C SER A 117 12.09 3.45 -11.89
N ASP A 118 12.26 3.42 -13.20
CA ASP A 118 11.82 4.46 -14.14
C ASP A 118 10.53 4.08 -14.88
N ARG A 119 9.82 3.03 -14.42
CA ARG A 119 8.72 2.44 -15.16
C ARG A 119 7.48 2.26 -14.32
N VAL A 120 6.36 2.79 -14.80
CA VAL A 120 5.02 2.48 -14.30
C VAL A 120 4.58 1.09 -14.77
N ILE A 121 4.03 0.33 -13.84
CA ILE A 121 3.45 -1.01 -14.01
C ILE A 121 1.95 -0.89 -13.78
N THR A 122 1.18 -0.99 -14.86
CA THR A 122 -0.28 -0.93 -14.80
C THR A 122 -0.90 -2.31 -14.70
N HIS A 123 -1.91 -2.47 -13.84
CA HIS A 123 -2.68 -3.69 -13.71
C HIS A 123 -3.70 -3.82 -14.86
N ARG A 124 -3.30 -4.47 -15.94
CA ARG A 124 -4.08 -4.59 -17.19
C ARG A 124 -5.49 -5.22 -17.06
N LYS A 125 -5.77 -5.93 -15.98
CA LYS A 125 -7.06 -6.62 -15.75
C LYS A 125 -7.83 -6.02 -14.57
N PHE A 126 -7.53 -4.78 -14.21
CA PHE A 126 -8.21 -4.09 -13.14
C PHE A 126 -9.71 -3.97 -13.47
N ALA A 127 -10.56 -4.45 -12.57
CA ALA A 127 -12.00 -4.54 -12.81
C ALA A 127 -12.67 -3.17 -12.97
N GLY A 128 -12.03 -2.09 -12.53
CA GLY A 128 -12.50 -0.71 -12.65
C GLY A 128 -12.14 -0.05 -13.98
N SER A 129 -11.40 -0.71 -14.87
CA SER A 129 -11.05 -0.15 -16.18
C SER A 129 -12.29 -0.01 -17.04
N ALA A 130 -12.73 1.24 -17.20
CA ALA A 130 -13.64 1.63 -18.26
C ALA A 130 -12.86 1.66 -19.58
N VAL A 131 -12.74 0.50 -20.23
CA VAL A 131 -12.20 0.27 -21.59
C VAL A 131 -10.67 0.25 -21.69
#